data_AF-A0A1Y2IYU5-F1
#
_entry.id   AF-A0A1Y2IYU5-F1
#
_cell.length_a   1.000
_cell.length_b   1.000
_cell.length_c   1.000
_cell.angle_alpha   90.00
_cell.angle_beta   90.00
_cell.angle_gamma   90.00
#
_symmetry.space_group_name_H-M   'P 1'
#
loop_
_entity.id
_entity.type
_entity.pdbx_description
1 polymer ?
#
loop_
_entity_poly.entity_id
_entity_poly.type
_entity_poly.pdbx_seq_one_letter_code
_entity_poly.pdbx_strand_id
1 'polypeptide(L)'
;MALIRSGEAGPSVVGTSEFDILKSSHKFLREDDDVDERQLSWDERLAKKYYSSLYREYAVCDLKHYKSGNFALRWRTEEEVLSGAGETTCGNTRCPLHKEVLEEDIDIRPALSTLEVPFSYIEHGESKFALVKLVLCPKCVKKLMYKRNKEKERARKREERAGSSTHPEQDDDEGGQRRRRHHSRNGDSDEDEDRRKSKERRHSRERSRHDSERYSERYPGHKRKRNSRSRSPRR
;
A
#
# COMPACT_ATOMS: atom_id res chain seq x y z
N MET A 1 -13.00 -25.00 -65.96
CA MET A 1 -11.90 -24.65 -65.04
C MET A 1 -12.13 -23.22 -64.56
N ALA A 2 -12.70 -23.06 -63.37
CA ALA A 2 -12.91 -21.74 -62.76
C ALA A 2 -11.72 -21.42 -61.84
N LEU A 3 -11.00 -20.33 -62.14
CA LEU A 3 -9.88 -19.85 -61.33
C LEU A 3 -10.45 -18.97 -60.21
N ILE A 4 -10.26 -19.40 -58.96
CA ILE A 4 -10.62 -18.65 -57.76
C ILE A 4 -9.58 -17.53 -57.56
N ARG A 5 -10.03 -16.27 -57.56
CA ARG A 5 -9.21 -15.10 -57.21
C ARG A 5 -8.88 -15.15 -55.72
N SER A 6 -7.59 -15.27 -55.40
CA SER A 6 -7.08 -15.08 -54.04
C SER A 6 -7.33 -13.64 -53.60
N GLY A 7 -8.10 -13.47 -52.53
CA GLY A 7 -8.28 -12.17 -51.88
C GLY A 7 -7.01 -11.76 -51.15
N GLU A 8 -6.41 -10.65 -51.58
CA GLU A 8 -5.32 -10.00 -50.86
C GLU A 8 -5.90 -9.33 -49.60
N ALA A 9 -5.44 -9.78 -48.43
CA ALA A 9 -5.72 -9.11 -47.17
C ALA A 9 -4.93 -7.79 -47.14
N GLY A 10 -5.65 -6.67 -47.24
CA GLY A 10 -5.07 -5.34 -47.07
C GLY A 10 -4.44 -5.16 -45.69
N PRO A 11 -3.49 -4.22 -45.53
CA PRO A 11 -2.82 -3.98 -44.25
C PRO A 11 -3.86 -3.57 -43.20
N SER A 12 -3.94 -4.35 -42.13
CA SER A 12 -4.63 -4.00 -40.89
C SER A 12 -4.11 -2.65 -40.41
N VAL A 13 -4.90 -1.59 -40.59
CA VAL A 13 -4.63 -0.30 -39.97
C VAL A 13 -4.82 -0.53 -38.48
N VAL A 14 -3.71 -0.70 -37.76
CA VAL A 14 -3.71 -0.78 -36.30
C VAL A 14 -4.04 0.61 -35.77
N GLY A 15 -5.33 0.94 -35.76
CA GLY A 15 -5.82 2.16 -35.12
C GLY A 15 -5.53 2.11 -33.63
N THR A 16 -5.06 3.22 -33.08
CA THR A 16 -4.91 3.40 -31.63
C THR A 16 -6.28 3.19 -30.98
N SER A 17 -6.39 2.25 -30.03
CA SER A 17 -7.67 1.97 -29.39
C SER A 17 -8.08 3.11 -28.46
N GLU A 18 -9.37 3.27 -28.18
CA GLU A 18 -9.85 4.24 -27.17
C GLU A 18 -9.18 4.02 -25.81
N PHE A 19 -8.91 2.75 -25.47
CA PHE A 19 -8.18 2.39 -24.25
C PHE A 19 -6.74 2.93 -24.26
N ASP A 20 -6.05 2.86 -25.40
CA ASP A 20 -4.69 3.39 -25.54
C ASP A 20 -4.67 4.93 -25.45
N ILE A 21 -5.68 5.59 -26.01
CA ILE A 21 -5.88 7.03 -25.94
C ILE A 21 -6.15 7.48 -24.51
N LEU A 22 -7.04 6.77 -23.80
CA LEU A 22 -7.31 7.02 -22.38
C LEU A 22 -6.04 6.84 -21.55
N LYS A 23 -5.25 5.80 -21.82
CA LYS A 23 -4.02 5.51 -21.09
C LYS A 23 -2.93 6.55 -21.34
N SER A 24 -2.80 7.07 -22.55
CA SER A 24 -1.80 8.11 -22.88
C SER A 24 -2.17 9.46 -22.28
N SER A 25 -3.46 9.81 -22.30
CA SER A 25 -3.99 11.10 -21.83
C SER A 25 -4.49 11.06 -20.38
N HIS A 26 -4.21 9.98 -19.64
CA HIS A 26 -4.68 9.81 -18.27
C HIS A 26 -3.98 10.78 -17.32
N LYS A 27 -4.78 11.55 -16.57
CA LYS A 27 -4.33 12.35 -15.42
C LYS A 27 -5.07 11.86 -14.18
N PHE A 28 -4.34 11.65 -13.08
CA PHE A 28 -4.89 11.20 -11.80
C PHE A 28 -5.80 12.26 -11.18
N LEU A 29 -5.40 13.53 -11.23
CA LEU A 29 -6.24 14.68 -10.91
C LEU A 29 -6.31 15.63 -12.10
N ARG A 30 -7.53 15.96 -12.53
CA ARG A 30 -7.79 17.07 -13.45
C ARG A 30 -8.32 18.21 -12.60
N GLU A 31 -7.69 19.38 -12.68
CA GLU A 31 -8.23 20.59 -12.09
C GLU A 31 -9.56 20.87 -12.80
N ASP A 32 -10.67 20.84 -12.06
CA ASP A 32 -12.01 20.64 -12.63
C ASP A 32 -12.54 21.83 -13.47
N ASP A 33 -11.81 22.94 -13.64
CA ASP A 33 -12.37 24.15 -14.29
C ASP A 33 -11.47 25.01 -15.20
N ASP A 34 -10.15 24.78 -15.30
CA ASP A 34 -9.28 25.83 -15.87
C ASP A 34 -9.01 25.75 -17.39
N VAL A 35 -9.64 24.82 -18.13
CA VAL A 35 -9.40 24.69 -19.58
C VAL A 35 -10.72 24.58 -20.36
N ASP A 36 -10.97 25.56 -21.24
CA ASP A 36 -12.11 25.55 -22.18
C ASP A 36 -12.07 24.24 -22.98
N GLU A 37 -13.14 23.45 -22.89
CA GLU A 37 -13.25 22.15 -23.57
C GLU A 37 -12.99 22.26 -25.08
N ARG A 38 -13.28 23.43 -25.66
CA ARG A 38 -13.06 23.72 -27.07
C ARG A 38 -11.57 23.76 -27.46
N GLN A 39 -10.67 24.00 -26.51
CA GLN A 39 -9.22 24.00 -26.73
C GLN A 39 -8.59 22.62 -26.56
N LEU A 40 -9.30 21.69 -25.92
CA LEU A 40 -8.82 20.32 -25.71
C LEU A 40 -8.83 19.53 -27.02
N SER A 41 -7.80 18.71 -27.20
CA SER A 41 -7.77 17.68 -28.25
C SER A 41 -8.90 16.66 -28.06
N TRP A 42 -9.23 15.92 -29.11
CA TRP A 42 -10.26 14.87 -29.02
C TRP A 42 -9.91 13.82 -27.93
N ASP A 43 -8.64 13.40 -27.86
CA ASP A 43 -8.09 12.48 -26.87
C ASP A 43 -8.29 12.99 -25.44
N GLU A 44 -8.01 14.29 -25.21
CA GLU A 44 -8.18 14.92 -23.92
C GLU A 44 -9.65 15.09 -23.52
N ARG A 45 -10.54 15.35 -24.49
CA ARG A 45 -11.99 15.38 -24.25
C ARG A 45 -12.51 14.00 -23.87
N LEU A 46 -12.06 12.94 -24.55
CA LEU A 46 -12.41 11.56 -24.21
C LEU A 46 -11.95 11.22 -22.78
N ALA A 47 -10.71 11.54 -22.44
CA ALA A 47 -10.16 11.31 -21.12
C ALA A 47 -10.82 12.17 -20.03
N LYS A 48 -11.20 13.42 -20.33
CA LYS A 48 -12.00 14.28 -19.43
C LYS A 48 -13.38 13.68 -19.17
N LYS A 49 -14.09 13.26 -20.22
CA LYS A 49 -15.40 12.61 -20.09
C LYS A 49 -15.34 11.35 -19.23
N TYR A 50 -14.33 10.51 -19.45
CA TYR A 50 -14.11 9.33 -18.61
C TYR A 50 -13.84 9.73 -17.15
N TYR A 51 -12.97 10.70 -16.93
CA TYR A 51 -12.63 11.22 -15.60
C TYR A 51 -13.84 11.76 -14.82
N SER A 52 -14.73 12.50 -15.49
CA SER A 52 -15.97 13.03 -14.90
C SER A 52 -16.97 11.93 -14.54
N SER A 53 -16.91 10.76 -15.20
CA SER A 53 -17.76 9.62 -14.84
C SER A 53 -17.26 8.84 -13.62
N LEU A 54 -16.02 9.06 -13.18
CA LEU A 54 -15.44 8.36 -12.04
C LEU A 54 -15.92 8.96 -10.71
N TYR A 55 -16.45 8.11 -9.83
CA TYR A 55 -16.74 8.47 -8.44
C TYR A 55 -15.44 8.43 -7.60
N ARG A 56 -14.87 9.61 -7.36
CA ARG A 56 -13.55 9.80 -6.73
C ARG A 56 -13.59 10.40 -5.32
N GLU A 57 -14.75 10.41 -4.67
CA GLU A 57 -14.86 10.95 -3.30
C GLU A 57 -14.16 10.06 -2.27
N TYR A 58 -14.43 8.74 -2.32
CA TYR A 58 -13.89 7.75 -1.40
C TYR A 58 -13.07 6.71 -2.16
N ALA A 59 -11.89 6.38 -1.63
CA ALA A 59 -11.08 5.26 -2.08
C ALA A 59 -11.27 4.03 -1.18
N VAL A 60 -10.79 2.88 -1.66
CA VAL A 60 -10.65 1.66 -0.86
C VAL A 60 -9.19 1.29 -0.71
N CYS A 61 -8.88 0.55 0.33
CA CYS A 61 -7.52 0.16 0.70
C CYS A 61 -7.36 -1.37 0.86
N ASP A 62 -6.14 -1.86 0.67
CA ASP A 62 -5.72 -3.19 1.12
C ASP A 62 -4.67 -3.03 2.22
N LEU A 63 -5.09 -3.32 3.46
CA LEU A 63 -4.25 -3.23 4.65
C LEU A 63 -3.46 -4.52 4.92
N LYS A 64 -3.33 -5.48 4.00
CA LYS A 64 -2.63 -6.77 4.22
C LYS A 64 -1.21 -6.62 4.78
N HIS A 65 -0.46 -5.60 4.34
CA HIS A 65 0.94 -5.38 4.73
C HIS A 65 1.12 -4.22 5.72
N TYR A 66 0.07 -3.88 6.48
CA TYR A 66 0.09 -2.75 7.41
C TYR A 66 1.22 -2.82 8.45
N LYS A 67 1.62 -4.03 8.87
CA LYS A 67 2.73 -4.23 9.82
C LYS A 67 4.09 -3.74 9.29
N SER A 68 4.31 -3.75 7.97
CA SER A 68 5.50 -3.17 7.35
C SER A 68 5.34 -1.67 7.02
N GLY A 69 4.16 -1.10 7.28
CA GLY A 69 3.78 0.26 6.88
C GLY A 69 3.37 0.41 5.44
N ASN A 70 3.18 -0.71 4.72
CA ASN A 70 2.77 -0.66 3.32
C ASN A 70 1.28 -1.01 3.23
N PHE A 71 0.55 -0.22 2.46
CA PHE A 71 -0.83 -0.49 2.08
C PHE A 71 -1.05 0.02 0.66
N ALA A 72 -2.05 -0.54 -0.01
CA ALA A 72 -2.43 -0.13 -1.36
C ALA A 72 -3.75 0.64 -1.29
N LEU A 73 -3.93 1.57 -2.23
CA LEU A 73 -5.14 2.35 -2.44
C LEU A 73 -5.60 2.16 -3.89
N ARG A 74 -6.92 2.22 -4.10
CA ARG A 74 -7.52 2.38 -5.43
C ARG A 74 -8.87 3.07 -5.30
N TRP A 75 -9.33 3.68 -6.38
CA TRP A 75 -10.71 4.12 -6.50
C TRP A 75 -11.67 2.93 -6.45
N ARG A 76 -12.90 3.20 -6.04
CA ARG A 76 -13.98 2.21 -6.00
C ARG A 76 -14.34 1.73 -7.41
N THR A 77 -14.74 0.48 -7.52
CA THR A 77 -15.37 -0.03 -8.75
C THR A 77 -16.84 0.39 -8.81
N GLU A 78 -17.47 0.28 -9.97
CA GLU A 78 -18.90 0.55 -10.14
C GLU A 78 -19.76 -0.27 -9.15
N GLU A 79 -19.50 -1.58 -9.02
CA GLU A 79 -20.19 -2.45 -8.07
C GLU A 79 -20.05 -1.97 -6.60
N GLU A 80 -18.87 -1.48 -6.22
CA GLU A 80 -18.62 -0.94 -4.88
C GLU A 80 -19.33 0.39 -4.65
N VAL A 81 -19.42 1.24 -5.69
CA VAL A 81 -20.17 2.50 -5.62
C VAL A 81 -21.67 2.21 -5.47
N LEU A 82 -22.22 1.32 -6.30
CA LEU A 82 -23.64 0.97 -6.27
C LEU A 82 -24.05 0.30 -4.94
N SER A 83 -23.18 -0.50 -4.35
CA SER A 83 -23.42 -1.15 -3.05
C SER A 83 -23.10 -0.25 -1.83
N GLY A 84 -22.51 0.93 -2.04
CA GLY A 84 -22.02 1.78 -0.95
C GLY A 84 -20.76 1.27 -0.24
N ALA A 85 -20.12 0.23 -0.77
CA ALA A 85 -18.94 -0.36 -0.17
C ALA A 85 -17.79 0.66 -0.07
N GLY A 86 -17.19 0.76 1.10
CA GLY A 86 -16.12 1.73 1.38
C GLY A 86 -16.58 3.18 1.61
N GLU A 87 -17.88 3.44 1.64
CA GLU A 87 -18.49 4.69 2.06
C GLU A 87 -19.42 4.48 3.26
N THR A 88 -20.41 3.59 3.13
CA THR A 88 -21.28 3.15 4.23
C THR A 88 -20.72 1.94 4.97
N THR A 89 -19.66 1.33 4.41
CA THR A 89 -18.98 0.16 4.95
C THR A 89 -17.47 0.42 5.10
N CYS A 90 -16.75 -0.52 5.70
CA CYS A 90 -15.30 -0.38 5.84
C CYS A 90 -14.58 -0.45 4.49
N GLY A 91 -13.82 0.58 4.13
CA GLY A 91 -13.05 0.67 2.89
C GLY A 91 -11.82 -0.24 2.81
N ASN A 92 -11.53 -1.06 3.83
CA ASN A 92 -10.51 -2.10 3.71
C ASN A 92 -11.10 -3.34 3.03
N THR A 93 -10.68 -3.61 1.79
CA THR A 93 -11.14 -4.73 0.95
C THR A 93 -10.98 -6.12 1.59
N ARG A 94 -10.11 -6.24 2.60
CA ARG A 94 -9.87 -7.47 3.37
C ARG A 94 -10.67 -7.54 4.69
N CYS A 95 -11.54 -6.57 4.95
CA CYS A 95 -12.37 -6.52 6.15
C CYS A 95 -13.69 -7.27 5.90
N PRO A 96 -14.22 -8.05 6.86
CA PRO A 96 -15.57 -8.63 6.76
C PRO A 96 -16.64 -7.56 6.52
N LEU A 97 -16.56 -6.48 7.30
CA LEU A 97 -17.36 -5.26 7.20
C LEU A 97 -17.22 -4.47 5.89
N HIS A 98 -16.54 -4.98 4.86
CA HIS A 98 -16.46 -4.32 3.55
C HIS A 98 -17.65 -4.69 2.66
N LYS A 99 -18.04 -5.97 2.67
CA LYS A 99 -19.13 -6.53 1.87
C LYS A 99 -20.45 -6.63 2.62
N GLU A 100 -20.39 -6.55 3.95
CA GLU A 100 -21.56 -6.64 4.82
C GLU A 100 -22.41 -5.37 4.69
N VAL A 101 -23.38 -5.42 3.78
CA VAL A 101 -24.61 -4.63 3.88
C VAL A 101 -25.50 -5.41 4.83
N LEU A 102 -25.28 -5.28 6.14
CA LEU A 102 -26.16 -5.92 7.10
C LEU A 102 -27.54 -5.27 6.97
N GLU A 103 -28.53 -6.12 6.72
CA GLU A 103 -29.96 -5.84 6.66
C GLU A 103 -30.35 -4.82 7.74
N GLU A 104 -31.32 -3.97 7.41
CA GLU A 104 -31.68 -2.73 8.12
C GLU A 104 -32.06 -2.92 9.61
N ASP A 105 -32.18 -4.18 10.07
CA ASP A 105 -32.68 -4.56 11.40
C ASP A 105 -31.60 -4.94 12.43
N ILE A 106 -30.29 -4.74 12.15
CA ILE A 106 -29.22 -5.00 13.13
C ILE A 106 -28.47 -3.71 13.50
N ASP A 107 -28.78 -3.15 14.67
CA ASP A 107 -28.19 -1.94 15.28
C ASP A 107 -26.67 -2.03 15.59
N ILE A 108 -26.00 -3.13 15.23
CA ILE A 108 -24.60 -3.38 15.59
C ILE A 108 -23.68 -2.97 14.43
N ARG A 109 -23.80 -1.72 13.97
CA ARG A 109 -22.83 -1.13 13.03
C ARG A 109 -21.70 -0.49 13.83
N PRO A 110 -20.44 -0.94 13.68
CA PRO A 110 -19.32 -0.28 14.34
C PRO A 110 -19.15 1.13 13.75
N ALA A 111 -18.94 2.12 14.62
CA ALA A 111 -18.69 3.49 14.21
C ALA A 111 -17.56 3.55 13.16
N LEU A 112 -17.90 4.02 11.96
CA LEU A 112 -16.96 4.23 10.88
C LEU A 112 -16.30 5.60 11.02
N SER A 113 -15.05 5.71 10.59
CA SER A 113 -14.30 6.96 10.60
C SER A 113 -13.85 7.31 9.20
N THR A 114 -14.17 8.52 8.75
CA THR A 114 -13.63 9.10 7.52
C THR A 114 -12.28 9.73 7.82
N LEU A 115 -11.25 9.32 7.07
CA LEU A 115 -9.87 9.75 7.23
C LEU A 115 -9.32 10.22 5.89
N GLU A 116 -8.58 11.32 5.91
CA GLU A 116 -7.80 11.75 4.76
C GLU A 116 -6.38 11.20 4.87
N VAL A 117 -5.97 10.43 3.88
CA VAL A 117 -4.62 9.86 3.82
C VAL A 117 -3.77 10.57 2.77
N PRO A 118 -2.51 10.92 3.12
CA PRO A 118 -1.56 11.46 2.16
C PRO A 118 -1.23 10.43 1.08
N PHE A 119 -1.39 10.79 -0.19
CA PHE A 119 -1.02 9.97 -1.34
C PHE A 119 -0.06 10.74 -2.27
N SER A 120 1.18 10.29 -2.31
CA SER A 120 2.19 10.80 -3.25
C SER A 120 2.23 9.91 -4.51
N TYR A 121 2.24 10.53 -5.68
CA TYR A 121 2.29 9.83 -6.96
C TYR A 121 3.20 10.57 -7.95
N ILE A 122 3.63 9.87 -9.00
CA ILE A 122 4.41 10.44 -10.09
C ILE A 122 3.51 10.51 -11.32
N GLU A 123 3.39 11.69 -11.91
CA GLU A 123 2.61 11.93 -13.12
C GLU A 123 3.47 12.73 -14.11
N HIS A 124 3.64 12.20 -15.32
CA HIS A 124 4.51 12.79 -16.36
C HIS A 124 5.93 13.15 -15.88
N GLY A 125 6.48 12.39 -14.92
CA GLY A 125 7.83 12.62 -14.35
C GLY A 125 7.86 13.57 -13.15
N GLU A 126 6.74 14.20 -12.81
CA GLU A 126 6.64 15.11 -11.67
C GLU A 126 6.05 14.42 -10.45
N SER A 127 6.61 14.71 -9.26
CA SER A 127 6.07 14.22 -8.00
C SER A 127 4.91 15.10 -7.55
N LYS A 128 3.72 14.52 -7.47
CA LYS A 128 2.49 15.18 -7.02
C LYS A 128 2.00 14.57 -5.71
N PHE A 129 1.10 15.28 -5.05
CA PHE A 129 0.51 14.89 -3.78
C PHE A 129 -0.99 15.17 -3.79
N ALA A 130 -1.76 14.25 -3.22
CA ALA A 130 -3.19 14.41 -3.02
C ALA A 130 -3.61 13.84 -1.65
N LEU A 131 -4.67 14.40 -1.07
CA LEU A 131 -5.36 13.81 0.07
C LEU A 131 -6.50 12.94 -0.45
N VAL A 132 -6.51 11.68 -0.05
CA VAL A 132 -7.52 10.71 -0.46
C VAL A 132 -8.37 10.33 0.75
N LYS A 133 -9.70 10.37 0.62
CA LYS A 133 -10.60 10.00 1.71
C LYS A 133 -10.80 8.48 1.77
N LEU A 134 -10.77 7.94 2.98
CA LEU A 134 -11.05 6.55 3.31
C LEU A 134 -12.06 6.47 4.44
N VAL A 135 -13.04 5.59 4.33
CA VAL A 135 -13.91 5.23 5.46
C VAL A 135 -13.42 3.91 6.06
N LEU A 136 -13.14 3.87 7.36
CA LEU A 136 -12.61 2.66 8.02
C LEU A 136 -13.28 2.39 9.36
N CYS A 137 -13.47 1.11 9.68
CA CYS A 137 -13.88 0.69 11.02
C CYS A 137 -12.74 0.85 12.03
N PRO A 138 -13.01 0.84 13.35
CA PRO A 138 -12.00 1.12 14.37
C PRO A 138 -10.82 0.13 14.34
N LYS A 139 -11.07 -1.13 13.97
CA LYS A 139 -10.02 -2.15 13.79
C LYS A 139 -9.07 -1.80 12.64
N CYS A 140 -9.60 -1.29 11.53
CA CYS A 140 -8.81 -0.93 10.35
C CYS A 140 -8.08 0.40 10.53
N VAL A 141 -8.65 1.36 11.26
CA VAL A 141 -7.95 2.59 11.67
C VAL A 141 -6.70 2.25 12.50
N LYS A 142 -6.82 1.31 13.46
CA LYS A 142 -5.67 0.83 14.24
C LYS A 142 -4.60 0.18 13.34
N LYS A 143 -4.99 -0.58 12.32
CA LYS A 143 -4.05 -1.17 11.35
C LYS A 143 -3.34 -0.10 10.53
N LEU A 144 -4.09 0.88 10.02
CA LEU A 144 -3.54 2.00 9.25
C LEU A 144 -2.47 2.77 10.06
N MET A 145 -2.74 3.03 11.34
CA MET A 145 -1.84 3.78 12.22
C MET A 145 -0.76 2.91 12.90
N TYR A 146 -0.70 1.61 12.62
CA TYR A 146 0.15 0.65 13.33
C TYR A 146 1.63 1.05 13.34
N LYS A 147 2.20 1.34 12.16
CA LYS A 147 3.63 1.66 12.05
C LYS A 147 3.98 2.95 12.78
N ARG A 148 3.20 4.01 12.57
CA ARG A 148 3.37 5.32 13.24
C ARG A 148 3.31 5.17 14.75
N ASN A 149 2.35 4.40 15.25
CA ASN A 149 2.20 4.17 16.70
C ASN A 149 3.38 3.35 17.26
N LYS A 150 3.84 2.32 16.54
CA LYS A 150 5.00 1.50 16.94
C LYS A 150 6.31 2.31 16.97
N GLU A 151 6.48 3.24 16.03
CA GLU A 151 7.62 4.17 16.02
C GLU A 151 7.55 5.15 17.20
N LYS A 152 6.37 5.72 17.48
CA LYS A 152 6.15 6.62 18.63
C LYS A 152 6.39 5.93 19.97
N GLU A 153 5.96 4.68 20.12
CA GLU A 153 6.22 3.88 21.32
C GLU A 153 7.72 3.62 21.51
N ARG A 154 8.45 3.31 20.44
CA ARG A 154 9.90 3.12 20.48
C ARG A 154 10.65 4.40 20.86
N ALA A 155 10.21 5.55 20.35
CA ALA A 155 10.76 6.84 20.71
C ALA A 155 10.59 7.12 22.21
N ARG A 156 9.36 6.93 22.74
CA ARG A 156 9.08 7.11 24.18
C ARG A 156 9.92 6.19 25.07
N LYS A 157 10.04 4.90 24.72
CA LYS A 157 10.90 3.95 25.45
C LYS A 157 12.39 4.36 25.43
N ARG A 158 12.85 5.04 24.37
CA ARG A 158 14.22 5.54 24.29
C ARG A 158 14.42 6.77 25.18
N GLU A 159 13.44 7.67 25.21
CA GLU A 159 13.43 8.86 26.07
C GLU A 159 13.37 8.49 27.56
N GLU A 160 12.50 7.55 27.95
CA GLU A 160 12.41 7.03 29.32
C GLU A 160 13.75 6.43 29.80
N ARG A 161 14.47 5.72 28.92
CA ARG A 161 15.80 5.17 29.24
C ARG A 161 16.88 6.24 29.34
N ALA A 162 16.79 7.32 28.55
CA ALA A 162 17.75 8.42 28.58
C ALA A 162 17.53 9.35 29.78
N GLY A 163 16.27 9.57 30.20
CA GLY A 163 15.92 10.42 31.34
C GLY A 163 16.22 9.81 32.71
N SER A 164 16.41 8.49 32.79
CA SER A 164 16.80 7.79 34.03
C SER A 164 18.30 7.93 34.37
N SER A 165 19.10 8.57 33.51
CA SER A 165 20.57 8.71 33.68
C SER A 165 20.99 10.07 34.25
N THR A 166 20.05 10.94 34.63
CA THR A 166 20.31 12.27 35.21
C THR A 166 19.62 12.40 36.57
N HIS A 167 20.11 11.66 37.56
CA HIS A 167 20.06 12.10 38.95
C HIS A 167 21.52 12.23 39.41
N PRO A 168 22.01 13.42 39.78
CA PRO A 168 23.31 13.54 40.43
C PRO A 168 23.25 12.77 41.75
N GLU A 169 24.26 11.95 41.98
CA GLU A 169 24.55 11.35 43.27
C GLU A 169 24.63 12.48 44.31
N GLN A 170 23.62 12.56 45.18
CA GLN A 170 23.83 13.09 46.52
C GLN A 170 24.03 11.87 47.41
N ASP A 171 25.30 11.72 47.75
CA ASP A 171 25.87 10.88 48.78
C ASP A 171 25.12 11.12 50.10
N ASP A 172 24.41 10.11 50.59
CA ASP A 172 24.08 9.97 51.99
C ASP A 172 23.99 8.47 52.32
N ASP A 173 24.89 8.10 53.22
CA ASP A 173 25.20 6.79 53.75
C ASP A 173 24.08 6.24 54.67
N GLU A 174 24.16 4.91 54.87
CA GLU A 174 23.44 4.06 55.83
C GLU A 174 22.00 3.59 55.52
N GLY A 175 21.89 2.26 55.37
CA GLY A 175 20.87 1.52 56.13
C GLY A 175 19.74 0.83 55.36
N GLY A 176 20.03 -0.31 54.73
CA GLY A 176 19.17 -1.49 54.85
C GLY A 176 18.01 -1.73 53.85
N GLN A 177 17.82 -3.03 53.60
CA GLN A 177 16.66 -3.70 52.97
C GLN A 177 16.61 -3.78 51.43
N ARG A 178 17.21 -4.87 50.95
CA ARG A 178 17.04 -5.47 49.62
C ARG A 178 15.57 -5.78 49.32
N ARG A 179 14.84 -4.83 48.73
CA ARG A 179 13.57 -5.09 48.03
C ARG A 179 13.88 -5.49 46.59
N ARG A 180 13.80 -6.79 46.32
CA ARG A 180 13.82 -7.39 44.98
C ARG A 180 12.72 -6.73 44.14
N ARG A 181 13.10 -5.80 43.26
CA ARG A 181 12.21 -5.24 42.23
C ARG A 181 11.81 -6.38 41.30
N HIS A 182 10.59 -6.85 41.46
CA HIS A 182 9.97 -7.82 40.56
C HIS A 182 9.76 -7.12 39.20
N HIS A 183 10.71 -7.33 38.28
CA HIS A 183 10.59 -6.83 36.91
C HIS A 183 9.49 -7.65 36.22
N SER A 184 8.29 -7.09 36.10
CA SER A 184 7.19 -7.66 35.33
C SER A 184 7.62 -7.77 33.87
N ARG A 185 8.10 -8.96 33.51
CA ARG A 185 8.50 -9.36 32.17
C ARG A 185 7.24 -9.78 31.40
N ASN A 186 6.38 -8.82 31.07
CA ASN A 186 5.21 -9.07 30.22
C ASN A 186 5.16 -8.02 29.12
N GLY A 187 5.50 -8.43 27.89
CA GLY A 187 5.36 -7.58 26.69
C GLY A 187 6.39 -7.79 25.57
N ASP A 188 7.18 -8.86 25.55
CA ASP A 188 8.27 -9.06 24.58
C ASP A 188 7.97 -10.12 23.50
N SER A 189 6.78 -10.72 23.47
CA SER A 189 6.51 -11.87 22.59
C SER A 189 6.46 -11.53 21.09
N ASP A 190 5.96 -10.34 20.73
CA ASP A 190 5.86 -9.91 19.32
C ASP A 190 7.19 -9.35 18.76
N GLU A 191 8.06 -8.80 19.61
CA GLU A 191 9.37 -8.27 19.20
C GLU A 191 10.35 -9.39 18.86
N ASP A 192 10.28 -10.48 19.63
CA ASP A 192 11.08 -11.67 19.43
C ASP A 192 10.69 -12.40 18.12
N GLU A 193 9.40 -12.46 17.81
CA GLU A 193 8.84 -13.00 16.55
C GLU A 193 9.35 -12.24 15.31
N ASP A 194 9.24 -10.90 15.30
CA ASP A 194 9.69 -10.05 14.17
C ASP A 194 11.23 -10.14 13.99
N ARG A 195 11.99 -10.14 15.09
CA ARG A 195 13.46 -10.31 15.05
C ARG A 195 13.85 -11.70 14.56
N ARG A 196 13.18 -12.76 15.02
CA ARG A 196 13.40 -14.14 14.56
C ARG A 196 13.12 -14.29 13.07
N LYS A 197 11.98 -13.78 12.58
CA LYS A 197 11.65 -13.79 11.13
C LYS A 197 12.65 -13.03 10.28
N SER A 198 13.18 -11.91 10.78
CA SER A 198 14.19 -11.13 10.05
C SER A 198 15.54 -11.86 9.98
N LYS A 199 15.97 -12.52 11.07
CA LYS A 199 17.17 -13.38 11.11
C LYS A 199 17.03 -14.59 10.18
N GLU A 200 15.89 -15.26 10.20
CA GLU A 200 15.61 -16.43 9.36
C GLU A 200 15.66 -16.09 7.86
N ARG A 201 15.09 -14.94 7.46
CA ARG A 201 15.16 -14.44 6.08
C ARG A 201 16.58 -14.11 5.63
N ARG A 202 17.43 -13.60 6.52
CA ARG A 202 18.85 -13.34 6.21
C ARG A 202 19.61 -14.64 6.01
N HIS A 203 19.44 -15.59 6.91
CA HIS A 203 20.11 -16.89 6.86
C HIS A 203 19.68 -17.72 5.64
N SER A 204 18.39 -17.68 5.26
CA SER A 204 17.90 -18.30 4.01
C SER A 204 18.56 -17.70 2.76
N ARG A 205 18.70 -16.37 2.71
CA ARG A 205 19.38 -15.69 1.59
C ARG A 205 20.87 -16.00 1.51
N GLU A 206 21.56 -16.09 2.64
CA GLU A 206 22.96 -16.49 2.70
C GLU A 206 23.15 -17.94 2.26
N ARG A 207 22.29 -18.86 2.71
CA ARG A 207 22.30 -20.25 2.25
C ARG A 207 22.06 -20.37 0.75
N SER A 208 21.09 -19.64 0.19
CA SER A 208 20.85 -19.65 -1.26
C SER A 208 22.01 -19.05 -2.06
N ARG A 209 22.75 -18.08 -1.51
CA ARG A 209 23.97 -17.53 -2.14
C ARG A 209 25.09 -18.56 -2.12
N HIS A 210 25.33 -19.18 -0.98
CA HIS A 210 26.39 -20.18 -0.82
C HIS A 210 26.14 -21.44 -1.66
N ASP A 211 24.88 -21.89 -1.78
CA ASP A 211 24.49 -22.99 -2.67
C ASP A 211 24.70 -22.63 -4.16
N SER A 212 24.39 -21.39 -4.54
CA SER A 212 24.64 -20.88 -5.89
C SER A 212 26.13 -20.77 -6.23
N GLU A 213 26.96 -20.35 -5.28
CA GLU A 213 28.42 -20.27 -5.44
C GLU A 213 29.02 -21.67 -5.60
N ARG A 214 28.65 -22.60 -4.72
CA ARG A 214 29.10 -24.00 -4.78
C ARG A 214 28.66 -24.72 -6.06
N TYR A 215 27.46 -24.43 -6.56
CA TYR A 215 26.98 -24.95 -7.84
C TYR A 215 27.78 -24.36 -9.03
N SER A 216 28.15 -23.08 -8.97
CA SER A 216 28.94 -22.43 -10.02
C SER A 216 30.39 -22.90 -10.09
N GLU A 217 31.00 -23.26 -8.95
CA GLU A 217 32.34 -23.88 -8.92
C GLU A 217 32.33 -25.31 -9.46
N ARG A 218 31.25 -26.07 -9.21
CA ARG A 218 31.15 -27.48 -9.63
C ARG A 218 30.82 -27.64 -11.12
N TYR A 219 30.17 -26.66 -11.74
CA TYR A 219 29.76 -26.72 -13.16
C TYR A 219 30.09 -25.41 -13.91
N PRO A 220 31.38 -25.19 -14.23
CA PRO A 220 31.80 -24.03 -15.02
C PRO A 220 31.18 -24.12 -16.43
N GLY A 221 30.14 -23.32 -16.67
CA GLY A 221 29.44 -23.26 -17.97
C GLY A 221 27.91 -23.23 -17.88
N HIS A 222 27.31 -23.72 -16.78
CA HIS A 222 25.86 -23.69 -16.58
C HIS A 222 25.42 -22.41 -15.85
N LYS A 223 25.23 -21.31 -16.59
CA LYS A 223 24.57 -20.11 -16.04
C LYS A 223 23.10 -20.44 -15.79
N ARG A 224 22.69 -20.62 -14.53
CA ARG A 224 21.27 -20.59 -14.16
C ARG A 224 20.71 -19.24 -14.62
N LYS A 225 19.76 -19.26 -15.57
CA LYS A 225 18.95 -18.08 -15.92
C LYS A 225 18.31 -17.59 -14.63
N ARG A 226 18.85 -16.52 -14.04
CA ARG A 226 18.13 -15.72 -13.06
C ARG A 226 16.84 -15.31 -13.74
N ASN A 227 15.70 -15.81 -13.27
CA ASN A 227 14.43 -15.23 -13.60
C ASN A 227 14.38 -13.85 -12.95
N SER A 228 14.96 -12.87 -13.64
CA SER A 228 14.82 -11.47 -13.32
C SER A 228 13.36 -11.13 -13.58
N ARG A 229 12.53 -11.23 -12.53
CA ARG A 229 11.34 -10.40 -12.46
C ARG A 229 11.82 -8.95 -12.57
N SER A 230 11.57 -8.40 -13.74
CA SER A 230 11.96 -7.09 -14.22
C SER A 230 11.68 -6.04 -13.16
N ARG A 231 12.75 -5.38 -12.69
CA ARG A 231 12.67 -4.01 -12.23
C ARG A 231 12.46 -3.17 -13.49
N SER A 232 11.28 -2.60 -13.64
CA SER A 232 11.01 -1.61 -14.69
C SER A 232 12.06 -0.49 -14.61
N PRO A 233 12.64 -0.06 -15.74
CA PRO A 233 13.59 1.06 -15.76
C PRO A 233 12.94 2.33 -15.22
N ARG A 234 13.66 3.00 -14.32
CA ARG A 234 13.41 4.41 -14.01
C ARG A 234 13.89 5.24 -15.20
N ARG A 235 12.98 6.04 -15.76
CA ARG A 235 13.29 7.31 -16.40
C ARG A 235 12.51 8.37 -15.66
#